data_AF-R5M1K0-F1
#
_entry.id   AF-R5M1K0-F1
#
_cell.length_a   1.000
_cell.length_b   1.000
_cell.length_c   1.000
_cell.angle_alpha   90.00
_cell.angle_beta   90.00
_cell.angle_gamma   90.00
#
_symmetry.space_group_name_H-M   'P 1'
#
loop_
_entity.id
_entity.type
_entity.pdbx_description
1 polymer ?
#
loop_
_entity_poly.entity_id
_entity_poly.type
_entity_poly.pdbx_seq_one_letter_code
_entity_poly.pdbx_strand_id
1 'polypeptide(L)'
;MYSVVLLIGSTKFKEVFLEVEEKLALRGYLVFTPSVYNQSGEVPECGVDTKKILDTAAKMKVCRSDIVIVIDKDGYIGKSTKNQIEWAELLNKPVLYYSHGDVDKL
;
A
#
# COMPACT_ATOMS: atom_id res chain seq x y z
N MET A 1 17.17 7.57 -12.33
CA MET A 1 15.70 7.78 -12.27
C MET A 1 15.21 6.93 -11.11
N TYR A 2 14.52 7.52 -10.14
CA TYR A 2 14.02 6.79 -8.97
C TYR A 2 12.67 6.15 -9.30
N SER A 3 12.47 4.88 -8.94
CA SER A 3 11.18 4.20 -9.09
C SER A 3 10.30 4.48 -7.87
N VAL A 4 9.02 4.75 -8.12
CA VAL A 4 8.00 4.97 -7.10
C VAL A 4 7.32 3.66 -6.74
N VAL A 5 7.41 3.25 -5.49
CA VAL A 5 6.78 2.04 -4.96
C VAL A 5 5.62 2.44 -4.05
N LEU A 6 4.45 1.85 -4.27
CA LEU A 6 3.31 2.00 -3.36
C LEU A 6 3.15 0.75 -2.49
N LEU A 7 3.15 0.93 -1.18
CA LEU A 7 2.77 -0.10 -0.22
C LEU A 7 1.25 -0.04 0.03
N ILE A 8 0.56 -1.15 -0.19
CA ILE A 8 -0.87 -1.32 0.14
C ILE A 8 -1.06 -2.50 1.08
N GLY A 9 -2.11 -2.49 1.89
CA GLY A 9 -2.34 -3.55 2.87
C GLY A 9 -3.18 -3.08 4.05
N SER A 10 -3.29 -3.93 5.07
CA SER A 10 -4.02 -3.58 6.29
C SER A 10 -3.20 -2.63 7.15
N THR A 11 -3.77 -1.49 7.50
CA THR A 11 -3.17 -0.48 8.40
C THR A 11 -2.89 -1.00 9.81
N LYS A 12 -3.44 -2.16 10.19
CA LYS A 12 -3.10 -2.85 11.44
C LYS A 12 -1.64 -3.35 11.48
N PHE A 13 -1.01 -3.56 10.33
CA PHE A 13 0.38 -4.06 10.22
C PHE A 13 1.40 -2.92 10.07
N LYS A 14 1.21 -1.83 10.81
CA LYS A 14 2.00 -0.61 10.68
C LYS A 14 3.51 -0.87 10.75
N GLU A 15 3.92 -1.78 11.63
CA GLU A 15 5.33 -2.13 11.85
C GLU A 15 5.97 -2.71 10.59
N VAL A 16 5.23 -3.55 9.84
CA VAL A 16 5.71 -4.12 8.57
C VAL A 16 5.80 -3.06 7.48
N PHE A 17 4.87 -2.10 7.44
CA PHE A 17 4.97 -0.98 6.51
C PHE A 17 6.25 -0.16 6.74
N LEU A 18 6.55 0.17 8.00
CA LEU A 18 7.73 0.95 8.35
C LEU A 18 9.02 0.20 8.01
N GLU A 19 9.10 -1.10 8.30
CA GLU A 19 10.24 -1.94 7.94
C GLU A 19 10.50 -1.98 6.44
N VAL A 20 9.44 -2.22 5.64
CA VAL A 20 9.54 -2.28 4.18
C VAL A 20 9.87 -0.90 3.60
N GLU A 21 9.26 0.16 4.13
CA GLU A 21 9.53 1.54 3.72
C GLU A 21 11.00 1.93 3.95
N GLU A 22 11.54 1.67 5.15
CA GLU A 22 12.94 1.91 5.47
C GLU A 22 13.88 1.17 4.52
N LYS A 23 13.63 -0.13 4.32
CA LYS A 23 14.44 -0.98 3.45
C LYS A 23 14.46 -0.47 2.00
N LEU A 24 13.30 -0.09 1.47
CA LEU A 24 13.18 0.43 0.10
C LEU A 24 13.79 1.84 -0.03
N ALA A 25 13.59 2.70 0.96
CA ALA A 25 14.20 4.04 0.97
C ALA A 25 15.73 3.96 0.97
N LEU A 26 16.33 3.05 1.74
CA LEU A 26 17.78 2.80 1.75
C LEU A 26 18.31 2.27 0.40
N ARG A 27 17.45 1.61 -0.40
CA ARG A 27 17.77 1.17 -1.78
C ARG A 27 17.49 2.25 -2.83
N GLY A 28 17.03 3.43 -2.42
CA GLY A 28 16.77 4.57 -3.31
C GLY A 28 15.38 4.56 -3.96
N TYR A 29 14.41 3.80 -3.45
CA TYR A 29 13.03 3.89 -3.94
C TYR A 29 12.28 5.06 -3.29
N LEU A 30 11.38 5.69 -4.05
CA LEU A 30 10.40 6.63 -3.49
C LEU A 30 9.19 5.83 -3.02
N VAL A 31 8.92 5.84 -1.71
CA VAL A 31 7.88 4.98 -1.14
C VAL A 31 6.62 5.79 -0.83
N PHE A 32 5.49 5.34 -1.34
CA PHE A 32 4.17 5.78 -0.90
C PHE A 32 3.59 4.77 0.07
N THR A 33 3.12 5.26 1.22
CA THR A 33 2.46 4.45 2.25
C THR A 33 1.06 4.99 2.56
N PRO A 34 0.19 4.22 3.24
CA PRO A 34 -1.06 4.74 3.78
C PRO A 34 -0.80 5.95 4.69
N SER A 35 -1.56 7.03 4.51
CA SER A 35 -1.35 8.26 5.29
C SER A 35 -2.02 8.23 6.67
N VAL A 36 -2.90 7.26 6.91
CA VAL A 36 -3.64 7.10 8.17
C VAL A 36 -3.55 5.64 8.58
N TYR A 37 -3.00 5.39 9.77
CA TYR A 37 -2.93 4.06 10.37
C TYR A 37 -3.94 3.95 11.50
N ASN A 38 -5.14 3.43 11.21
CA ASN A 38 -6.15 3.17 12.24
C ASN A 38 -6.15 1.69 12.65
N GLN A 39 -5.58 1.39 13.82
CA GLN A 39 -5.44 0.02 14.32
C GLN A 39 -6.77 -0.59 14.79
N SER A 40 -7.76 0.23 15.13
CA SER A 40 -9.07 -0.19 15.64
C SER A 40 -10.05 -0.64 14.55
N GLY A 41 -9.75 -0.45 13.27
CA GLY A 41 -10.73 -0.62 12.18
C GLY A 41 -11.82 0.46 12.15
N GLU A 42 -12.06 1.12 13.29
CA GLU A 42 -12.82 2.35 13.40
C GLU A 42 -11.98 3.50 12.87
N VAL A 43 -12.56 4.21 11.92
CA VAL A 43 -11.90 5.29 11.22
C VAL A 43 -11.94 6.51 12.15
N PRO A 44 -10.80 7.11 12.54
CA PRO A 44 -10.81 8.24 13.44
C PRO A 44 -11.56 9.37 12.74
N GLU A 45 -12.72 9.75 13.30
CA GLU A 45 -13.56 10.84 12.82
C GLU A 45 -13.85 10.86 11.30
N CYS A 46 -14.10 9.71 10.65
CA CYS A 46 -14.53 9.71 9.24
C CYS A 46 -16.05 9.65 9.12
N GLY A 47 -16.66 10.81 8.87
CA GLY A 47 -17.87 10.82 8.06
C GLY A 47 -17.65 10.14 6.69
N VAL A 48 -18.74 9.82 6.00
CA VAL A 48 -18.74 9.17 4.67
C VAL A 48 -17.82 9.91 3.67
N ASP A 49 -17.70 11.23 3.79
CA ASP A 49 -16.91 12.06 2.89
C ASP A 49 -15.40 11.89 3.07
N THR A 50 -14.92 11.77 4.31
CA THR A 50 -13.48 11.58 4.58
C THR A 50 -13.00 10.22 4.07
N LYS A 51 -13.81 9.17 4.19
CA LYS A 51 -13.48 7.85 3.62
C LYS A 51 -13.34 7.89 2.10
N LYS A 52 -14.24 8.61 1.41
CA LYS A 52 -14.15 8.79 -0.06
C LYS A 52 -12.88 9.53 -0.47
N ILE A 53 -12.44 10.53 0.31
CA ILE A 53 -11.19 11.24 0.06
C ILE A 53 -10.00 10.29 0.17
N LEU A 54 -9.94 9.46 1.23
CA LEU A 54 -8.87 8.48 1.42
C LEU A 54 -8.85 7.41 0.31
N ASP A 55 -10.01 6.88 -0.08
CA ASP A 55 -10.12 5.91 -1.17
C ASP A 55 -9.67 6.53 -2.51
N THR A 56 -10.02 7.79 -2.76
CA THR A 56 -9.58 8.53 -3.95
C THR A 56 -8.07 8.76 -3.93
N ALA A 57 -7.50 9.15 -2.78
CA ALA A 57 -6.07 9.32 -2.61
C ALA A 57 -5.31 8.01 -2.83
N ALA A 58 -5.83 6.87 -2.33
CA ALA A 58 -5.23 5.56 -2.56
C ALA A 58 -5.20 5.20 -4.05
N LYS A 59 -6.32 5.38 -4.78
CA LYS A 59 -6.35 5.16 -6.24
C LYS A 59 -5.37 6.07 -6.98
N MET A 60 -5.26 7.33 -6.57
CA MET A 60 -4.33 8.29 -7.16
C MET A 60 -2.86 7.97 -6.88
N LYS A 61 -2.56 7.38 -5.71
CA LYS A 61 -1.24 6.83 -5.41
C LYS A 61 -0.92 5.62 -6.30
N VAL A 62 -1.88 4.71 -6.50
CA VAL A 62 -1.72 3.58 -7.44
C VAL A 62 -1.37 4.13 -8.82
N CYS A 63 -2.13 5.09 -9.35
CA CYS A 63 -1.85 5.69 -10.66
C CYS A 63 -0.44 6.30 -10.76
N ARG A 64 0.10 6.84 -9.66
CA ARG A 64 1.41 7.52 -9.61
C ARG A 64 2.59 6.62 -9.23
N SER A 65 2.37 5.36 -8.89
CA SER A 65 3.45 4.42 -8.59
C SER A 65 3.88 3.61 -9.81
N ASP A 66 5.15 3.24 -9.88
CA ASP A 66 5.65 2.31 -10.90
C ASP A 66 5.38 0.86 -10.50
N ILE A 67 5.42 0.56 -9.20
CA ILE A 67 5.24 -0.77 -8.62
C ILE A 67 4.26 -0.69 -7.44
N VAL A 68 3.44 -1.71 -7.25
CA VAL A 68 2.59 -1.89 -6.07
C VAL A 68 3.06 -3.11 -5.29
N ILE A 69 3.29 -2.95 -3.99
CA ILE A 69 3.63 -4.05 -3.08
C ILE A 69 2.48 -4.22 -2.08
N VAL A 70 1.97 -5.45 -1.99
CA VAL A 70 0.94 -5.84 -1.06
C VAL A 70 1.57 -6.36 0.22
N ILE A 71 1.30 -5.69 1.35
CA ILE A 71 1.64 -6.14 2.69
C ILE A 71 0.58 -7.15 3.16
N ASP A 72 0.73 -8.39 2.71
CA ASP A 72 -0.15 -9.54 2.98
C ASP A 72 0.38 -10.40 4.15
N LYS A 73 0.79 -9.75 5.24
CA LYS A 73 1.29 -10.44 6.44
C LYS A 73 0.28 -11.50 6.90
N ASP A 74 0.77 -12.72 7.14
CA ASP A 74 -0.01 -13.90 7.52
C ASP A 74 -1.13 -14.27 6.51
N GLY A 75 -0.98 -13.85 5.25
CA GLY A 75 -1.96 -14.07 4.18
C GLY A 75 -3.20 -13.16 4.27
N TYR A 76 -3.18 -12.12 5.11
CA TYR A 76 -4.34 -11.26 5.30
C TYR A 76 -4.46 -10.21 4.18
N ILE A 77 -5.58 -10.24 3.45
CA ILE A 77 -5.95 -9.22 2.45
C ILE A 77 -7.36 -8.71 2.76
N GLY A 78 -7.47 -7.41 3.05
CA GLY A 78 -8.75 -6.75 3.32
C GLY A 78 -9.48 -6.34 2.04
N LYS A 79 -10.78 -6.02 2.15
CA LYS A 79 -11.61 -5.60 1.00
C LYS A 79 -11.06 -4.35 0.29
N SER A 80 -10.61 -3.34 1.03
CA SER A 80 -10.02 -2.13 0.43
C SER A 80 -8.73 -2.44 -0.32
N THR A 81 -7.86 -3.29 0.25
CA THR A 81 -6.64 -3.76 -0.40
C THR A 81 -6.95 -4.54 -1.68
N LYS A 82 -7.94 -5.44 -1.66
CA LYS A 82 -8.37 -6.17 -2.85
C LYS A 82 -8.79 -5.25 -3.99
N ASN A 83 -9.61 -4.23 -3.70
CA ASN A 83 -10.00 -3.23 -4.70
C ASN A 83 -8.81 -2.43 -5.26
N GLN A 84 -7.77 -2.20 -4.45
CA GLN A 84 -6.56 -1.51 -4.89
C GLN A 84 -5.69 -2.41 -5.78
N ILE A 85 -5.62 -3.72 -5.49
CA ILE A 85 -4.94 -4.72 -6.33
C ILE A 85 -5.64 -4.78 -7.69
N GLU A 86 -6.95 -4.97 -7.72
CA GLU A 86 -7.75 -5.00 -8.97
C GLU A 86 -7.55 -3.73 -9.80
N TRP A 87 -7.47 -2.56 -9.14
CA TRP A 87 -7.20 -1.29 -9.80
C TRP A 87 -5.78 -1.20 -10.36
N ALA A 88 -4.77 -1.71 -9.66
CA ALA A 88 -3.39 -1.76 -10.13
C ALA A 88 -3.24 -2.69 -11.34
N GLU A 89 -3.89 -3.86 -11.29
CA GLU A 89 -3.93 -4.83 -12.39
C GLU A 89 -4.59 -4.24 -13.64
N LEU A 90 -5.72 -3.54 -13.48
CA LEU A 90 -6.39 -2.86 -14.60
C LEU A 90 -5.48 -1.82 -15.27
N LEU A 91 -4.61 -1.17 -14.50
CA LEU A 91 -3.62 -0.21 -14.99
C LEU A 91 -2.32 -0.88 -15.49
N ASN A 92 -2.27 -2.22 -15.54
CA ASN A 92 -1.09 -3.02 -15.90
C ASN A 92 0.15 -2.68 -15.04
N LYS A 93 -0.06 -2.36 -13.76
CA LYS A 93 1.04 -2.11 -12.83
C LYS A 93 1.55 -3.45 -12.27
N PRO A 94 2.87 -3.65 -12.15
CA PRO A 94 3.42 -4.77 -11.42
C PRO A 94 2.91 -4.80 -9.98
N VAL A 95 2.32 -5.93 -9.59
CA VAL A 95 1.86 -6.20 -8.22
C VAL A 95 2.73 -7.29 -7.63
N LEU A 96 3.39 -6.97 -6.52
CA LEU A 96 4.29 -7.85 -5.78
C LEU A 96 3.74 -8.10 -4.38
N TYR A 97 4.15 -9.21 -3.76
CA TYR A 97 3.62 -9.61 -2.46
C TYR A 97 4.74 -9.72 -1.42
N TYR A 98 4.46 -9.20 -0.23
CA TYR A 98 5.39 -9.26 0.90
C TYR A 98 5.71 -10.70 1.30
N SER A 99 4.69 -11.56 1.38
CA SER A 99 4.83 -12.97 1.75
C SER A 99 5.70 -13.80 0.80
N HIS A 100 5.83 -13.38 -0.47
CA HIS A 100 6.63 -14.06 -1.49
C HIS A 100 8.13 -13.68 -1.46
N GLY A 101 8.53 -12.78 -0.56
CA GLY A 101 9.89 -12.25 -0.53
C GLY A 101 10.22 -11.36 -1.73
N ASP A 102 9.21 -10.79 -2.39
CA ASP A 102 9.43 -9.96 -3.58
C ASP A 102 10.11 -8.62 -3.24
N VAL A 103 9.92 -8.13 -2.01
CA VAL A 103 10.59 -6.92 -1.51
C VAL A 103 12.12 -7.07 -1.55
N ASP A 104 12.64 -8.27 -1.32
CA ASP A 104 14.08 -8.52 -1.33
C ASP A 104 14.70 -8.46 -2.73
N LYS A 105 13.89 -8.67 -3.76
CA LYS A 105 14.31 -8.73 -5.17
C LYS A 105 14.40 -7.35 -5.83
N LEU A 106 13.88 -6.30 -5.16
CA LEU A 106 13.94 -4.89 -5.59
C LEU A 106 15.16 -4.19 -5.01
#